data_AF-A0A6V8KNJ4-F1
#
_entry.id   AF-A0A6V8KNJ4-F1
#
_cell.length_a   1.000
_cell.length_b   1.000
_cell.length_c   1.000
_cell.angle_alpha   90.00
_cell.angle_beta   90.00
_cell.angle_gamma   90.00
#
_symmetry.space_group_name_H-M   'P 1'
#
loop_
_entity.id
_entity.type
_entity.pdbx_description
1 polymer ?
#
loop_
_entity_poly.entity_id
_entity_poly.type
_entity_poly.pdbx_seq_one_letter_code
_entity_poly.pdbx_strand_id
1 'polypeptide(L)'
;MWVKTAQSGMSAVFGTLMNTSGAEVTVVKATSTASPMMELHEVATVDGEMVMRPKDGGFTIPAGGMHELKPGGDHLMMMDVTTPVAAGTEVTVTLTFADGKSMQFTALGKDFAGGNESYQPSASPSTSMGG
;
A
#
# COMPACT_ATOMS: atom_id res chain seq x y z
N MET A 1 -1.15 -11.95 4.90
CA MET A 1 -0.51 -10.66 4.55
C MET A 1 0.80 -10.54 5.30
N TRP A 2 1.78 -9.81 4.79
CA TRP A 2 3.07 -9.54 5.45
C TRP A 2 3.52 -8.11 5.20
N VAL A 3 4.33 -7.56 6.09
CA VAL A 3 4.88 -6.21 6.01
C VAL A 3 6.40 -6.29 6.02
N LYS A 4 7.07 -5.51 5.16
CA LYS A 4 8.54 -5.45 5.15
C LYS A 4 9.04 -4.86 6.47
N THR A 5 10.08 -5.44 7.05
CA THR A 5 10.69 -4.90 8.27
C THR A 5 11.24 -3.50 8.04
N ALA A 6 11.04 -2.63 9.02
CA ALA A 6 11.50 -1.24 8.98
C ALA A 6 11.63 -0.70 10.41
N GLN A 7 12.77 -0.10 10.73
CA GLN A 7 12.97 0.58 12.02
C GLN A 7 12.29 1.96 12.04
N SER A 8 12.28 2.65 10.90
CA SER A 8 11.63 3.95 10.68
C SER A 8 11.50 4.23 9.18
N GLY A 9 10.75 5.27 8.78
CA GLY A 9 10.65 5.69 7.38
C GLY A 9 9.74 4.78 6.55
N MET A 10 10.07 4.55 5.28
CA MET A 10 9.15 3.84 4.38
C MET A 10 9.13 2.31 4.58
N SER A 11 7.94 1.71 4.44
CA SER A 11 7.74 0.26 4.35
C SER A 11 6.53 -0.08 3.48
N ALA A 12 6.27 -1.36 3.21
CA ALA A 12 5.14 -1.80 2.40
C ALA A 12 4.53 -3.11 2.91
N VAL A 13 3.21 -3.25 2.72
CA VAL A 13 2.44 -4.46 3.02
C VAL A 13 2.07 -5.17 1.72
N PHE A 14 2.24 -6.49 1.74
CA PHE A 14 2.05 -7.39 0.61
C PHE A 14 1.19 -8.61 0.99
N GLY A 15 0.69 -9.31 -0.02
CA GLY A 15 -0.14 -10.51 0.09
C GLY A 15 -1.35 -10.45 -0.84
N THR A 16 -2.34 -11.31 -0.64
CA THR A 16 -3.52 -11.38 -1.52
C THR A 16 -4.77 -10.92 -0.78
N LEU A 17 -5.49 -9.98 -1.38
CA LEU A 17 -6.84 -9.61 -0.98
C LEU A 17 -7.83 -10.52 -1.71
N MET A 18 -8.77 -11.12 -0.97
CA MET A 18 -9.82 -11.97 -1.53
C MET A 18 -11.18 -11.36 -1.21
N ASN A 19 -11.96 -11.07 -2.24
CA ASN A 19 -13.34 -10.63 -2.10
C ASN A 19 -14.25 -11.85 -2.08
N THR A 20 -14.67 -12.28 -0.90
CA THR A 20 -15.59 -13.41 -0.72
C THR A 20 -17.07 -13.03 -0.86
N SER A 21 -17.36 -11.75 -1.13
CA SER A 21 -18.73 -11.28 -1.31
C SER A 21 -19.26 -11.53 -2.73
N GLY A 22 -20.57 -11.41 -2.90
CA GLY A 22 -21.26 -11.53 -4.19
C GLY A 22 -21.27 -10.24 -5.03
N ALA A 23 -20.58 -9.19 -4.61
CA ALA A 23 -20.51 -7.91 -5.32
C ALA A 23 -19.06 -7.45 -5.47
N GLU A 24 -18.78 -6.60 -6.45
CA GLU A 24 -17.47 -5.95 -6.57
C GLU A 24 -17.21 -5.04 -5.36
N VAL A 25 -15.96 -4.99 -4.91
CA VAL A 25 -15.49 -4.06 -3.87
C VAL A 25 -14.28 -3.30 -4.38
N THR A 26 -14.10 -2.06 -3.93
CA THR A 26 -12.89 -1.29 -4.22
C THR A 26 -12.29 -0.81 -2.91
N VAL A 27 -11.02 -1.16 -2.67
CA VAL A 27 -10.24 -0.62 -1.55
C VAL A 27 -9.74 0.76 -1.96
N VAL A 28 -10.02 1.79 -1.14
CA VAL A 28 -9.67 3.18 -1.45
C VAL A 28 -8.74 3.81 -0.42
N LYS A 29 -8.57 3.19 0.74
CA LYS A 29 -7.70 3.68 1.81
C LYS A 29 -7.17 2.53 2.64
N ALA A 30 -5.97 2.71 3.17
CA ALA A 30 -5.40 1.90 4.24
C ALA A 30 -4.95 2.79 5.40
N THR A 31 -4.98 2.25 6.62
CA THR A 31 -4.34 2.85 7.80
C THR A 31 -3.68 1.75 8.63
N SER A 32 -2.73 2.11 9.48
CA SER A 32 -2.06 1.17 10.38
C SER A 32 -1.73 1.82 11.73
N THR A 33 -1.53 0.98 12.73
CA THR A 33 -0.97 1.39 14.02
C THR A 33 0.53 1.72 13.93
N ALA A 34 1.24 1.23 12.91
CA ALA A 34 2.69 1.39 12.80
C ALA A 34 3.12 2.67 12.07
N SER A 35 2.21 3.28 11.31
CA SER A 35 2.48 4.46 10.47
C SER A 35 1.28 5.41 10.46
N PRO A 36 1.47 6.72 10.70
CA PRO A 36 0.39 7.71 10.61
C PRO A 36 -0.12 7.92 9.17
N MET A 37 0.63 7.50 8.16
CA MET A 37 0.29 7.74 6.75
C MET A 37 0.54 6.51 5.90
N MET A 38 -0.54 6.00 5.31
CA MET A 38 -0.49 4.92 4.33
C MET A 38 -1.14 5.35 3.03
N GLU A 39 -0.64 4.79 1.93
CA GLU A 39 -1.13 5.02 0.57
C GLU A 39 -1.31 3.68 -0.15
N LEU A 40 -2.16 3.65 -1.17
CA LEU A 40 -2.25 2.54 -2.12
C LEU A 40 -1.33 2.88 -3.28
N HIS A 41 -0.37 2.03 -3.60
CA HIS A 41 0.63 2.27 -4.63
C HIS A 41 0.56 1.20 -5.72
N GLU A 42 1.05 1.59 -6.90
CA GLU A 42 1.39 0.70 -8.01
C GLU A 42 2.85 0.89 -8.42
N VAL A 43 3.37 -0.05 -9.19
CA VAL A 43 4.64 0.11 -9.90
C VAL A 43 4.35 0.34 -11.38
N ALA A 44 4.87 1.43 -11.91
CA ALA A 44 4.74 1.82 -13.32
C ALA A 44 6.11 1.94 -13.97
N THR A 45 6.19 1.71 -15.28
CA THR A 45 7.37 2.07 -16.06
C THR A 45 7.23 3.50 -16.57
N VAL A 46 8.14 4.38 -16.18
CA VAL A 46 8.23 5.77 -16.65
C VAL A 46 9.63 5.96 -17.21
N ASP A 47 9.72 6.34 -18.49
CA ASP A 47 11.00 6.57 -19.20
C ASP A 47 12.00 5.40 -19.13
N GLY A 48 11.48 4.16 -19.06
CA GLY A 48 12.29 2.94 -18.95
C GLY A 48 12.71 2.58 -17.53
N GLU A 49 12.36 3.39 -16.54
CA GLU A 49 12.61 3.13 -15.12
C GLU A 49 11.35 2.62 -14.41
N MET A 50 11.53 1.75 -13.43
CA MET A 50 10.45 1.25 -12.57
C MET A 50 10.25 2.20 -11.40
N VAL A 51 9.07 2.82 -11.31
CA VAL A 51 8.72 3.77 -10.26
C VAL A 51 7.52 3.30 -9.46
N MET A 52 7.59 3.44 -8.14
CA MET A 52 6.46 3.31 -7.22
C MET A 52 5.73 4.65 -7.17
N ARG A 53 4.41 4.64 -7.31
CA ARG A 53 3.59 5.85 -7.23
C ARG A 53 2.22 5.56 -6.59
N PRO A 54 1.55 6.58 -6.01
CA PRO A 54 0.17 6.45 -5.59
C PRO A 54 -0.74 5.99 -6.73
N LYS A 55 -1.64 5.06 -6.43
CA LYS A 55 -2.63 4.53 -7.38
C LYS A 55 -3.97 5.20 -7.17
N ASP A 56 -4.30 6.11 -8.08
CA ASP A 56 -5.63 6.73 -8.11
C ASP A 56 -6.71 5.67 -8.44
N GLY A 57 -7.87 5.78 -7.80
CA GLY A 57 -8.97 4.82 -7.96
C GLY A 57 -8.88 3.56 -7.10
N GLY A 58 -7.73 3.27 -6.50
CA GLY A 58 -7.55 2.18 -5.53
C GLY A 58 -7.49 0.78 -6.15
N PHE A 59 -7.88 -0.24 -5.37
CA PHE A 59 -7.84 -1.64 -5.78
C PHE A 59 -9.24 -2.23 -5.92
N THR A 60 -9.72 -2.34 -7.15
CA THR A 60 -11.00 -3.00 -7.47
C THR A 60 -10.83 -4.52 -7.50
N ILE A 61 -11.73 -5.22 -6.81
CA ILE A 61 -11.73 -6.68 -6.67
C ILE A 61 -13.13 -7.19 -7.03
N PRO A 62 -13.28 -7.94 -8.15
CA PRO A 62 -14.56 -8.52 -8.55
C PRO A 62 -15.17 -9.41 -7.46
N ALA A 63 -16.48 -9.66 -7.54
CA ALA A 63 -17.17 -10.64 -6.69
C ALA A 63 -16.49 -12.01 -6.78
N GLY A 64 -16.18 -12.64 -5.64
CA GLY A 64 -15.43 -13.89 -5.59
C GLY A 64 -13.96 -13.80 -6.07
N GLY A 65 -13.49 -12.60 -6.42
CA GLY A 65 -12.19 -12.36 -7.04
C GLY A 65 -11.05 -12.18 -6.04
N MET A 66 -9.85 -12.03 -6.59
CA MET A 66 -8.63 -11.79 -5.83
C MET A 66 -7.84 -10.64 -6.44
N HIS A 67 -7.05 -9.96 -5.60
CA HIS A 67 -6.12 -8.93 -6.01
C HIS A 67 -4.78 -9.14 -5.28
N GLU A 68 -3.70 -9.26 -6.04
CA GLU A 68 -2.37 -9.56 -5.51
C GLU A 68 -1.59 -8.27 -5.24
N LEU A 69 -1.09 -8.15 -4.01
CA LEU A 69 -0.17 -7.12 -3.58
C LEU A 69 1.24 -7.73 -3.46
N LYS A 70 2.21 -7.24 -4.23
CA LYS A 70 3.55 -7.84 -4.31
C LYS A 70 4.66 -6.81 -4.56
N PRO A 71 5.91 -7.14 -4.19
CA PRO A 71 7.06 -6.37 -4.66
C PRO A 71 7.08 -6.24 -6.19
N GLY A 72 7.36 -5.05 -6.70
CA GLY A 72 7.31 -4.76 -8.15
C GLY A 72 5.90 -4.64 -8.74
N GLY A 73 4.85 -4.59 -7.92
CA GLY A 73 3.46 -4.41 -8.36
C GLY A 73 2.65 -3.57 -7.37
N ASP A 74 1.33 -3.77 -7.35
CA ASP A 74 0.45 -3.10 -6.39
C ASP A 74 0.85 -3.44 -4.95
N HIS A 75 0.81 -2.46 -4.04
CA HIS A 75 1.13 -2.65 -2.62
C HIS A 75 0.50 -1.56 -1.75
N LEU A 76 0.42 -1.82 -0.44
CA LEU A 76 0.04 -0.79 0.53
C LEU A 76 1.31 -0.17 1.08
N MET A 77 1.54 1.09 0.75
CA MET A 77 2.73 1.82 1.18
C MET A 77 2.52 2.43 2.56
N MET A 78 3.51 2.29 3.44
CA MET A 78 3.65 3.05 4.68
C MET A 78 4.67 4.17 4.41
N MET A 79 4.22 5.41 4.47
CA MET A 79 5.05 6.57 4.11
C MET A 79 6.03 6.94 5.24
N ASP A 80 5.64 6.69 6.49
CA ASP A 80 6.47 6.98 7.65
C ASP A 80 6.19 5.99 8.78
N VAL A 81 7.07 5.03 9.01
CA VAL A 81 6.98 4.07 10.10
C VAL A 81 7.49 4.75 11.36
N THR A 82 6.58 4.99 12.30
CA THR A 82 6.90 5.59 13.60
C THR A 82 6.96 4.55 14.71
N THR A 83 6.40 3.36 14.49
CA THR A 83 6.53 2.20 15.36
C THR A 83 7.30 1.11 14.64
N PRO A 84 8.50 0.71 15.12
CA PRO A 84 9.34 -0.27 14.44
C PRO A 84 8.60 -1.58 14.12
N VAL A 85 8.80 -2.07 12.90
CA VAL A 85 8.29 -3.35 12.42
C VAL A 85 9.47 -4.32 12.35
N ALA A 86 9.54 -5.24 13.31
CA ALA A 86 10.58 -6.27 13.38
C ALA A 86 10.09 -7.60 12.81
N ALA A 87 11.02 -8.50 12.48
CA ALA A 87 10.66 -9.82 12.00
C ALA A 87 9.81 -10.56 13.06
N GLY A 88 8.70 -11.15 12.63
CA GLY A 88 7.78 -11.88 13.50
C GLY A 88 6.80 -11.00 14.30
N THR A 89 6.89 -9.67 14.24
CA THR A 89 5.90 -8.80 14.89
C THR A 89 4.63 -8.67 14.06
N GLU A 90 3.50 -8.49 14.73
CA GLU A 90 2.20 -8.27 14.09
C GLU A 90 1.91 -6.78 13.95
N VAL A 91 1.52 -6.36 12.74
CA VAL A 91 1.07 -4.99 12.45
C VAL A 91 -0.38 -5.04 12.00
N THR A 92 -1.22 -4.28 12.70
CA THR A 92 -2.62 -4.13 12.34
C THR A 92 -2.76 -3.15 11.18
N VAL A 93 -3.51 -3.54 10.15
CA VAL A 93 -3.87 -2.72 9.00
C VAL A 93 -5.38 -2.71 8.84
N THR A 94 -5.95 -1.53 8.65
CA THR A 94 -7.37 -1.35 8.35
C THR A 94 -7.52 -0.86 6.92
N LEU A 95 -8.27 -1.58 6.11
CA LEU A 95 -8.71 -1.16 4.79
C LEU A 95 -10.06 -0.46 4.89
N THR A 96 -10.25 0.60 4.11
CA THR A 96 -11.55 1.22 3.87
C THR A 96 -11.95 1.00 2.42
N PHE A 97 -13.18 0.55 2.21
CA PHE A 97 -13.76 0.34 0.90
C PHE A 97 -14.53 1.58 0.42
N ALA A 98 -14.77 1.67 -0.88
CA ALA A 98 -15.49 2.79 -1.50
C ALA A 98 -16.92 2.99 -0.93
N ASP A 99 -17.54 1.95 -0.38
CA ASP A 99 -18.84 2.02 0.28
C ASP A 99 -18.78 2.51 1.75
N GLY A 100 -17.58 2.90 2.22
CA GLY A 100 -17.33 3.40 3.56
C GLY A 100 -17.13 2.32 4.63
N LYS A 101 -17.31 1.03 4.29
CA LYS A 101 -17.02 -0.06 5.24
C LYS A 101 -15.52 -0.23 5.42
N SER A 102 -15.14 -0.93 6.48
CA SER A 102 -13.75 -1.24 6.77
C SER A 102 -13.53 -2.71 7.12
N MET A 103 -12.35 -3.21 6.80
CA MET A 103 -11.87 -4.53 7.21
C MET A 103 -10.49 -4.39 7.83
N GLN A 104 -10.28 -5.07 8.96
CA GLN A 104 -8.99 -5.13 9.61
C GLN A 104 -8.32 -6.48 9.37
N PHE A 105 -7.00 -6.47 9.19
CA PHE A 105 -6.20 -7.68 9.16
C PHE A 105 -4.83 -7.46 9.82
N THR A 106 -4.17 -8.56 10.14
CA THR A 106 -2.82 -8.57 10.69
C THR A 106 -1.80 -8.91 9.60
N ALA A 107 -0.73 -8.11 9.52
CA ALA A 107 0.43 -8.36 8.69
C ALA A 107 1.63 -8.76 9.55
N LEU A 108 2.28 -9.87 9.22
CA LEU A 108 3.51 -10.30 9.90
C LEU A 108 4.74 -9.59 9.33
N GLY A 109 5.58 -9.05 10.21
CA GLY A 109 6.87 -8.47 9.87
C GLY A 109 7.81 -9.53 9.28
N LYS A 110 8.36 -9.25 8.10
CA LYS A 110 9.26 -10.17 7.39
C LYS A 110 10.40 -9.40 6.73
N ASP A 111 11.62 -9.92 6.88
CA ASP A 111 12.78 -9.39 6.18
C ASP A 111 12.66 -9.62 4.68
N PHE A 112 12.96 -8.58 3.90
CA PHE A 112 12.94 -8.63 2.44
C PHE A 112 14.05 -7.74 1.86
N ALA A 113 14.97 -8.37 1.12
CA ALA A 113 16.12 -7.69 0.51
C ALA A 113 15.85 -7.18 -0.93
N GLY A 114 14.65 -7.41 -1.48
CA GLY A 114 14.35 -7.08 -2.88
C GLY A 114 13.70 -5.71 -3.10
N GLY A 115 13.59 -5.35 -4.38
CA GLY A 115 12.94 -4.14 -4.90
C GLY A 115 13.95 -3.02 -5.20
N ASN A 116 14.21 -2.77 -6.47
CA ASN A 116 15.13 -1.72 -6.93
C ASN A 116 14.36 -0.59 -7.64
N GLU A 117 13.21 -0.21 -7.09
CA GLU A 117 12.30 0.81 -7.63
C GLU A 117 12.47 2.17 -6.92
N SER A 118 12.30 3.25 -7.68
CA SER A 118 12.33 4.63 -7.16
C SER A 118 10.92 5.10 -6.77
N TYR A 119 10.79 5.92 -5.73
CA TYR A 119 9.49 6.50 -5.36
C TYR A 119 9.21 7.82 -6.12
N GLN A 120 8.00 7.98 -6.64
CA GLN A 120 7.48 9.20 -7.24
C GLN A 120 6.21 9.67 -6.50
N PRO A 121 6.24 10.84 -5.84
CA PRO A 121 5.06 11.40 -5.19
C PRO A 121 4.01 11.83 -6.23
N SER A 122 2.74 11.82 -5.85
CA SER A 122 1.70 12.49 -6.65
C SER A 122 2.02 13.98 -6.73
N ALA A 123 1.98 14.54 -7.94
CA ALA A 123 2.27 15.96 -8.14
C ALA A 123 1.20 16.79 -7.40
N SER A 124 1.59 17.47 -6.32
CA SER A 124 0.85 18.64 -5.84
C SER A 124 0.78 19.66 -6.98
N PRO A 125 -0.36 20.37 -7.21
CA PRO A 125 -0.42 21.40 -8.22
C PRO A 125 0.64 22.44 -7.91
N SER A 126 1.61 22.57 -8.82
CA SER A 126 2.64 23.60 -8.76
C SER A 126 1.90 24.94 -8.79
N THR A 127 1.84 25.64 -7.65
CA THR A 127 1.38 27.01 -7.63
C THR A 127 2.49 27.83 -8.25
N SER A 128 2.41 28.03 -9.56
CA SER A 128 3.14 29.07 -10.27
C SER A 128 2.66 30.41 -9.73
N MET A 129 3.34 30.94 -8.72
CA MET A 129 3.28 32.36 -8.40
C MET A 129 4.31 33.03 -9.29
N GLY A 130 3.82 33.60 -10.39
CA GLY A 130 4.57 34.59 -11.17
C GLY A 130 4.83 35.84 -10.33
N GLY A 131 6.00 36.44 -10.56
CA GLY A 131 6.44 37.73 -10.04
C GLY A 131 7.73 38.14 -10.73
#